data_AF-A0A958Z9C1-F1
#
_entry.id   AF-A0A958Z9C1-F1
#
_cell.length_a   1.000
_cell.length_b   1.000
_cell.length_c   1.000
_cell.angle_alpha   90.00
_cell.angle_beta   90.00
_cell.angle_gamma   90.00
#
_symmetry.space_group_name_H-M   'P 1'
#
loop_
_entity.id
_entity.type
_entity.pdbx_description
1 polymer ?
#
loop_
_entity_poly.entity_id
_entity_poly.type
_entity_poly.pdbx_seq_one_letter_code
_entity_poly.pdbx_strand_id
1 'polypeptide(L)'
;MKIRKILLLLFPMMVVAIVSCNNDDDGTSTTPPRDRQEVYDEDKVEIDDFLATHYYNYEDFDFDNPYSEANDSFRIVFDTIIPGETDDKIPLIDRPELKFKMVEDSEGIEYKLYYLDVREGAGNVVHFTDRVQVIYEGSTIPSDDVFEEIVNEAPLSLISVGSDYGIVQGLASAFTEFKTSTSFTSNGDGTVQYHGHGIGAVFIPSGLGYFNQTTANFSSYTPLIFKFYLMERTVLDHDLDGIPSYLE
;
A
#
# COMPACT_ATOMS: atom_id res chain seq x y z
N MET A 1 88.63 6.57 4.92
CA MET A 1 88.22 5.45 4.06
C MET A 1 87.82 4.27 4.95
N LYS A 2 86.62 3.74 4.71
CA LYS A 2 86.09 2.42 5.13
C LYS A 2 85.89 2.11 6.63
N ILE A 3 84.59 2.02 6.92
CA ILE A 3 83.85 1.53 8.07
C ILE A 3 84.09 0.03 8.30
N ARG A 4 84.02 -0.42 9.57
CA ARG A 4 83.28 -1.60 10.06
C ARG A 4 83.26 -1.56 11.59
N LYS A 5 82.08 -1.29 12.18
CA LYS A 5 81.10 -2.25 12.77
C LYS A 5 81.65 -2.89 14.04
N ILE A 6 80.99 -3.03 15.19
CA ILE A 6 79.63 -2.91 15.76
C ILE A 6 79.86 -3.51 17.18
N LEU A 7 79.25 -3.02 18.28
CA LEU A 7 78.55 -3.88 19.27
C LEU A 7 77.83 -3.09 20.39
N LEU A 8 76.56 -3.47 20.55
CA LEU A 8 75.57 -3.30 21.64
C LEU A 8 75.98 -2.65 22.98
N LEU A 9 75.08 -1.82 23.53
CA LEU A 9 74.19 -2.21 24.65
C LEU A 9 73.23 -1.08 25.07
N LEU A 10 72.06 -1.52 25.59
CA LEU A 10 71.14 -0.85 26.52
C LEU A 10 70.25 0.29 26.00
N PHE A 11 68.93 0.07 26.03
CA PHE A 11 68.03 1.02 26.71
C PHE A 11 66.68 0.39 27.09
N PRO A 12 66.08 0.77 28.24
CA PRO A 12 64.88 0.15 28.77
C PRO A 12 63.60 0.65 28.09
N MET A 13 62.60 -0.23 28.09
CA MET A 13 61.23 0.00 27.65
C MET A 13 60.62 1.19 28.41
N MET A 14 60.51 2.32 27.71
CA MET A 14 59.80 3.51 28.17
C MET A 14 58.53 3.66 27.32
N VAL A 15 57.40 3.66 28.03
CA VAL A 15 56.04 3.80 27.52
C VAL A 15 55.89 5.10 26.74
N VAL A 16 55.43 5.00 25.49
CA VAL A 16 54.85 6.13 24.75
C VAL A 16 53.38 5.81 24.57
N ALA A 17 52.54 6.57 25.28
CA ALA A 17 51.12 6.63 25.06
C ALA A 17 50.86 7.25 23.68
N ILE A 18 50.33 6.45 22.76
CA ILE A 18 49.57 6.96 21.62
C ILE A 18 48.11 6.91 22.02
N VAL A 19 47.62 8.08 22.44
CA VAL A 19 46.20 8.44 22.43
C VAL A 19 45.75 8.30 20.97
N SER A 20 45.07 7.20 20.66
CA SER A 20 44.29 7.10 19.42
C SER A 20 42.96 7.79 19.69
N CYS A 21 42.64 8.77 18.86
CA CYS A 21 41.40 9.53 18.90
C CYS A 21 40.19 8.62 19.11
N ASN A 22 39.31 9.01 20.02
CA ASN A 22 37.88 8.72 19.87
C ASN A 22 37.48 9.25 18.49
N ASN A 23 37.18 8.36 17.57
CA ASN A 23 36.18 8.67 16.58
C ASN A 23 34.85 8.30 17.20
N ASP A 24 34.23 9.29 17.85
CA ASP A 24 32.80 9.34 18.14
C ASP A 24 32.05 9.51 16.80
N ASP A 25 32.24 8.56 15.88
CA ASP A 25 31.41 8.41 14.70
C ASP A 25 30.37 7.34 15.05
N ASP A 26 29.37 7.73 15.84
CA ASP A 26 28.05 7.07 15.84
C ASP A 26 27.44 7.29 14.45
N GLY A 27 28.04 6.65 13.45
CA GLY A 27 27.45 6.48 12.15
C GLY A 27 26.20 5.66 12.37
N THR A 28 25.05 6.26 12.09
CA THR A 28 23.80 5.53 11.95
C THR A 28 24.07 4.33 11.04
N SER A 29 24.16 3.13 11.62
CA SER A 29 24.22 1.90 10.85
C SER A 29 22.85 1.75 10.22
N THR A 30 22.69 2.33 9.03
CA THR A 30 21.51 2.06 8.21
C THR A 30 21.69 0.64 7.71
N THR A 31 21.00 -0.30 8.34
CA THR A 31 20.87 -1.66 7.80
C THR A 31 20.49 -1.53 6.33
N PRO A 32 21.27 -2.12 5.39
CA PRO A 32 20.90 -2.09 3.99
C PRO A 32 19.48 -2.62 3.79
N PRO A 33 18.72 -2.11 2.81
CA PRO A 33 17.43 -2.69 2.47
C PRO A 33 17.59 -4.20 2.22
N ARG A 34 16.64 -4.99 2.73
CA ARG A 34 16.47 -6.41 2.39
C ARG A 34 16.24 -6.58 0.88
N ASP A 35 16.55 -7.78 0.39
CA ASP A 35 16.27 -8.16 -1.00
C ASP A 35 14.76 -8.10 -1.28
N ARG A 36 14.38 -7.44 -2.38
CA ARG A 36 12.96 -7.23 -2.73
C ARG A 36 12.24 -8.52 -3.07
N GLN A 37 12.90 -9.45 -3.75
CA GLN A 37 12.27 -10.72 -4.12
C GLN A 37 12.08 -11.59 -2.88
N GLU A 38 13.06 -11.64 -1.98
CA GLU A 38 12.93 -12.35 -0.70
C GLU A 38 11.76 -11.80 0.13
N VAL A 39 11.67 -10.48 0.27
CA VAL A 39 10.56 -9.85 1.01
C VAL A 39 9.21 -10.09 0.32
N TYR A 40 9.16 -10.03 -1.01
CA TYR A 40 7.93 -10.32 -1.73
C TYR A 40 7.46 -11.76 -1.51
N ASP A 41 8.38 -12.74 -1.52
CA ASP A 41 8.04 -14.14 -1.27
C ASP A 41 7.45 -14.32 0.14
N GLU A 42 7.92 -13.57 1.15
CA GLU A 42 7.37 -13.53 2.51
C GLU A 42 5.99 -12.84 2.55
N ASP A 43 5.89 -11.62 2.02
CA ASP A 43 4.63 -10.85 1.96
C ASP A 43 3.52 -11.64 1.28
N LYS A 44 3.87 -12.39 0.23
CA LYS A 44 2.92 -13.20 -0.52
C LYS A 44 2.33 -14.31 0.35
N VAL A 45 3.14 -14.95 1.21
CA VAL A 45 2.65 -15.96 2.15
C VAL A 45 1.68 -15.33 3.14
N GLU A 46 2.02 -14.17 3.71
CA GLU A 46 1.14 -13.48 4.67
C GLU A 46 -0.19 -13.06 4.03
N ILE A 47 -0.15 -12.55 2.79
CA ILE A 47 -1.36 -12.19 2.03
C ILE A 47 -2.20 -13.42 1.69
N ASP A 48 -1.59 -14.49 1.16
CA ASP A 48 -2.32 -15.72 0.82
C ASP A 48 -2.95 -16.34 2.08
N ASP A 49 -2.26 -16.32 3.22
CA ASP A 49 -2.77 -16.81 4.50
C ASP A 49 -3.95 -15.95 5.01
N PHE A 50 -3.85 -14.61 4.92
CA PHE A 50 -4.96 -13.73 5.25
C PHE A 50 -6.19 -14.05 4.39
N LEU A 51 -6.00 -14.16 3.07
CA LEU A 51 -7.08 -14.47 2.13
C LEU A 51 -7.71 -15.85 2.36
N ALA A 52 -6.93 -16.84 2.80
CA ALA A 52 -7.41 -18.18 3.09
C ALA A 52 -8.15 -18.30 4.43
N THR A 53 -7.88 -17.40 5.37
CA THR A 53 -8.39 -17.46 6.75
C THR A 53 -9.45 -16.42 7.07
N HIS A 54 -9.68 -15.44 6.18
CA HIS A 54 -10.67 -14.39 6.37
C HIS A 54 -11.80 -14.48 5.34
N TYR A 55 -12.95 -13.95 5.72
CA TYR A 55 -14.09 -13.69 4.85
C TYR A 55 -14.50 -12.21 4.99
N TYR A 56 -15.41 -11.75 4.14
CA TYR A 56 -16.04 -10.43 4.31
C TYR A 56 -17.56 -10.56 4.43
N ASN A 57 -18.23 -9.48 4.82
CA ASN A 57 -19.69 -9.39 4.93
C ASN A 57 -20.44 -9.42 3.58
N TYR A 58 -20.11 -10.35 2.69
CA TYR A 58 -20.69 -10.48 1.35
C TYR A 58 -22.21 -10.73 1.35
N GLU A 59 -22.77 -11.29 2.42
CA GLU A 59 -24.21 -11.55 2.52
C GLU A 59 -25.03 -10.27 2.70
N ASP A 60 -24.39 -9.18 3.15
CA ASP A 60 -25.03 -7.88 3.32
C ASP A 60 -25.09 -7.09 1.99
N PHE A 61 -24.45 -7.59 0.92
CA PHE A 61 -24.42 -6.95 -0.38
C PHE A 61 -25.38 -7.64 -1.37
N ASP A 62 -26.28 -6.86 -1.98
CA ASP A 62 -27.19 -7.37 -3.01
C ASP A 62 -26.46 -7.48 -4.37
N PHE A 63 -25.98 -8.68 -4.70
CA PHE A 63 -25.33 -8.98 -5.98
C PHE A 63 -26.29 -9.08 -7.17
N ASP A 64 -27.59 -9.29 -6.94
CA ASP A 64 -28.57 -9.29 -8.02
C ASP A 64 -28.89 -7.86 -8.47
N ASN A 65 -28.69 -6.88 -7.58
CA ASN A 65 -28.82 -5.46 -7.86
C ASN A 65 -27.68 -4.61 -7.24
N PRO A 66 -26.44 -4.75 -7.77
CA PRO A 66 -25.24 -4.16 -7.16
C PRO A 66 -25.27 -2.62 -7.09
N TYR A 67 -26.04 -1.98 -7.97
CA TYR A 67 -26.17 -0.52 -8.06
C TYR A 67 -27.42 0.02 -7.36
N SER A 68 -28.03 -0.75 -6.47
CA SER A 68 -29.13 -0.28 -5.61
C SER A 68 -28.65 0.77 -4.60
N GLU A 69 -29.56 1.67 -4.20
CA GLU A 69 -29.26 2.66 -3.15
C GLU A 69 -28.92 2.00 -1.79
N ALA A 70 -29.43 0.79 -1.54
CA ALA A 70 -29.10 0.02 -0.34
C ALA A 70 -27.60 -0.34 -0.28
N ASN A 71 -26.99 -0.61 -1.43
CA ASN A 71 -25.56 -0.93 -1.52
C ASN A 71 -24.66 0.31 -1.48
N ASP A 72 -25.20 1.53 -1.60
CA ASP A 72 -24.38 2.75 -1.54
C ASP A 72 -23.86 3.06 -0.12
N SER A 73 -24.45 2.47 0.91
CA SER A 73 -23.94 2.55 2.28
C SER A 73 -23.13 1.32 2.70
N PHE A 74 -22.98 0.32 1.81
CA PHE A 74 -22.23 -0.89 2.12
C PHE A 74 -20.77 -0.56 2.48
N ARG A 75 -20.28 -1.21 3.54
CA ARG A 75 -18.89 -1.11 3.99
C ARG A 75 -18.33 -2.52 4.13
N ILE A 76 -17.14 -2.73 3.57
CA ILE A 76 -16.41 -4.00 3.68
C ILE A 76 -15.94 -4.14 5.13
N VAL A 77 -16.30 -5.27 5.73
CA VAL A 77 -15.80 -5.69 7.04
C VAL A 77 -15.22 -7.09 6.86
N PHE A 78 -13.95 -7.25 7.24
CA PHE A 78 -13.31 -8.55 7.29
C PHE A 78 -13.50 -9.20 8.65
N ASP A 79 -13.55 -10.52 8.66
CA ASP A 79 -13.61 -11.32 9.87
C ASP A 79 -12.94 -12.68 9.62
N THR A 80 -12.53 -13.36 10.70
CA THR A 80 -11.76 -14.60 10.62
C THR A 80 -12.70 -15.82 10.55
N ILE A 81 -12.30 -16.81 9.77
CA ILE A 81 -12.96 -18.12 9.75
C ILE A 81 -12.51 -18.91 10.97
N ILE A 82 -13.48 -19.26 11.82
CA ILE A 82 -13.28 -20.01 13.05
C ILE A 82 -13.89 -21.41 12.83
N PRO A 83 -13.06 -22.47 12.77
CA PRO A 83 -13.55 -23.83 12.57
C PRO A 83 -14.59 -24.22 13.63
N GLY A 84 -15.74 -24.71 13.17
CA GLY A 84 -16.88 -25.07 14.01
C GLY A 84 -17.85 -23.92 14.34
N GLU A 85 -17.51 -22.66 14.02
CA GLU A 85 -18.37 -21.50 14.27
C GLU A 85 -18.82 -20.82 12.97
N THR A 86 -17.93 -20.65 11.99
CA THR A 86 -18.19 -19.99 10.71
C THR A 86 -17.88 -20.90 9.51
N ASP A 87 -18.12 -22.20 9.66
CA ASP A 87 -17.83 -23.24 8.65
C ASP A 87 -18.58 -23.05 7.31
N ASP A 88 -19.64 -22.25 7.30
CA ASP A 88 -20.42 -21.92 6.10
C ASP A 88 -19.87 -20.71 5.34
N LYS A 89 -18.90 -19.98 5.91
CA LYS A 89 -18.29 -18.82 5.27
C LYS A 89 -17.28 -19.23 4.21
N ILE A 90 -17.31 -18.51 3.09
CA ILE A 90 -16.38 -18.72 1.97
C ILE A 90 -15.15 -17.83 2.19
N PRO A 91 -13.94 -18.40 2.26
CA PRO A 91 -12.70 -17.64 2.33
C PRO A 91 -12.56 -16.62 1.20
N LEU A 92 -11.93 -15.47 1.46
CA LEU A 92 -11.63 -14.45 0.45
C LEU A 92 -10.92 -15.04 -0.77
N ILE A 93 -9.98 -15.98 -0.56
CA ILE A 93 -9.23 -16.63 -1.64
C ILE A 93 -10.14 -17.38 -2.64
N ASP A 94 -11.31 -17.83 -2.19
CA ASP A 94 -12.28 -18.59 -2.99
C ASP A 94 -13.46 -17.72 -3.48
N ARG A 95 -13.46 -16.42 -3.17
CA ARG A 95 -14.50 -15.49 -3.60
C ARG A 95 -14.37 -15.16 -5.10
N PRO A 96 -15.47 -15.20 -5.87
CA PRO A 96 -15.42 -14.82 -7.29
C PRO A 96 -15.07 -13.34 -7.52
N GLU A 97 -15.28 -12.50 -6.51
CA GLU A 97 -14.92 -11.08 -6.53
C GLU A 97 -13.41 -10.84 -6.34
N LEU A 98 -12.67 -11.82 -5.80
CA LEU A 98 -11.23 -11.67 -5.63
C LEU A 98 -10.52 -11.85 -6.97
N LYS A 99 -9.88 -10.79 -7.43
CA LYS A 99 -9.13 -10.72 -8.67
C LYS A 99 -7.66 -10.41 -8.36
N PHE A 100 -6.83 -10.48 -9.38
CA PHE A 100 -5.44 -10.05 -9.28
C PHE A 100 -4.95 -9.46 -10.59
N LYS A 101 -3.91 -8.64 -10.50
CA LYS A 101 -3.09 -8.19 -11.63
C LYS A 101 -1.62 -8.24 -11.27
N MET A 102 -0.76 -8.37 -12.28
CA MET A 102 0.68 -8.22 -12.09
C MET A 102 1.05 -6.74 -12.16
N VAL A 103 1.87 -6.27 -11.24
CA VAL A 103 2.39 -4.90 -11.19
C VAL A 103 3.90 -4.96 -11.01
N GLU A 104 4.63 -4.30 -11.90
CA GLU A 104 6.09 -4.19 -11.82
C GLU A 104 6.47 -2.93 -11.01
N ASP A 105 7.37 -3.06 -10.04
CA ASP A 105 7.91 -1.90 -9.32
C ASP A 105 9.02 -1.19 -10.11
N SER A 106 9.55 -0.10 -9.56
CA SER A 106 10.62 0.68 -10.20
C SER A 106 11.96 -0.04 -10.32
N GLU A 107 12.13 -1.19 -9.65
CA GLU A 107 13.34 -2.02 -9.69
C GLU A 107 13.16 -3.26 -10.59
N GLY A 108 12.00 -3.41 -11.23
CA GLY A 108 11.71 -4.48 -12.19
C GLY A 108 11.21 -5.78 -11.56
N ILE A 109 10.77 -5.75 -10.30
CA ILE A 109 10.18 -6.92 -9.63
C ILE A 109 8.67 -6.94 -9.93
N GLU A 110 8.16 -8.09 -10.38
CA GLU A 110 6.74 -8.29 -10.65
C GLU A 110 6.01 -8.85 -9.40
N TYR A 111 5.00 -8.12 -8.94
CA TYR A 111 4.18 -8.48 -7.79
C TYR A 111 2.77 -8.87 -8.24
N LYS A 112 2.22 -9.90 -7.60
CA LYS A 112 0.80 -10.25 -7.71
C LYS A 112 0.01 -9.38 -6.74
N LEU A 113 -0.70 -8.38 -7.28
CA LEU A 113 -1.56 -7.49 -6.52
C LEU A 113 -2.99 -8.05 -6.51
N TYR A 114 -3.44 -8.54 -5.36
CA TYR A 114 -4.83 -8.99 -5.19
C TYR A 114 -5.73 -7.81 -4.90
N TYR A 115 -6.94 -7.82 -5.46
CA TYR A 115 -7.98 -6.86 -5.14
C TYR A 115 -9.35 -7.52 -5.15
N LEU A 116 -10.20 -7.13 -4.20
CA LEU A 116 -11.58 -7.56 -4.07
C LEU A 116 -12.47 -6.55 -4.82
N ASP A 117 -13.04 -6.97 -5.95
CA ASP A 117 -13.98 -6.18 -6.75
C ASP A 117 -15.42 -6.50 -6.35
N VAL A 118 -15.87 -5.88 -5.25
CA VAL A 118 -17.26 -6.03 -4.76
C VAL A 118 -18.22 -5.31 -5.71
N ARG A 119 -17.84 -4.10 -6.16
CA ARG A 119 -18.57 -3.33 -7.15
C ARG A 119 -17.58 -2.50 -7.96
N GLU A 120 -17.45 -2.77 -9.26
CA GLU A 120 -16.56 -2.02 -10.15
C GLU A 120 -16.88 -0.52 -10.14
N GLY A 121 -18.17 -0.17 -10.10
CA GLY A 121 -18.69 1.19 -10.24
C GLY A 121 -19.33 1.41 -11.62
N ALA A 122 -20.31 2.30 -11.69
CA ALA A 122 -21.09 2.53 -12.92
C ALA A 122 -20.72 3.83 -13.67
N GLY A 123 -19.81 4.63 -13.11
CA GLY A 123 -19.41 5.92 -13.64
C GLY A 123 -18.20 5.87 -14.57
N ASN A 124 -17.30 6.82 -14.39
CA ASN A 124 -16.15 7.01 -15.25
C ASN A 124 -15.00 6.07 -14.88
N VAL A 125 -14.29 5.57 -15.88
CA VAL A 125 -13.03 4.83 -15.71
C VAL A 125 -11.97 5.75 -15.10
N VAL A 126 -11.20 5.25 -14.13
CA VAL A 126 -10.07 5.96 -13.54
C VAL A 126 -8.79 5.69 -14.35
N HIS A 127 -8.05 6.75 -14.67
CA HIS A 127 -6.74 6.64 -15.31
C HIS A 127 -5.60 6.80 -14.30
N PHE A 128 -4.44 6.24 -14.62
CA PHE A 128 -3.28 6.25 -13.72
C PHE A 128 -2.77 7.66 -13.37
N THR A 129 -3.08 8.69 -14.17
CA THR A 129 -2.70 10.09 -13.90
C THR A 129 -3.79 10.91 -13.22
N ASP A 130 -4.94 10.31 -12.91
CA ASP A 130 -6.06 11.07 -12.35
C ASP A 130 -5.81 11.45 -10.88
N ARG A 131 -6.68 12.33 -10.38
CA ARG A 131 -6.94 12.49 -8.96
C ARG A 131 -8.31 11.92 -8.64
N VAL A 132 -8.44 11.13 -7.58
CA VAL A 132 -9.70 10.50 -7.18
C VAL A 132 -10.26 11.12 -5.91
N GLN A 133 -11.58 11.13 -5.76
CA GLN A 133 -12.27 11.41 -4.50
C GLN A 133 -12.67 10.09 -3.87
N VAL A 134 -12.15 9.80 -2.68
CA VAL A 134 -12.32 8.50 -2.04
C VAL A 134 -12.59 8.62 -0.54
N ILE A 135 -13.28 7.61 -0.03
CA ILE A 135 -13.23 7.20 1.38
C ILE A 135 -12.35 5.95 1.40
N TYR A 136 -11.45 5.84 2.37
CA TYR A 136 -10.65 4.63 2.52
C TYR A 136 -10.20 4.37 3.96
N GLU A 137 -9.84 3.13 4.22
CA GLU A 137 -9.24 2.67 5.47
C GLU A 137 -8.05 1.76 5.14
N GLY A 138 -6.90 2.04 5.75
CA GLY A 138 -5.67 1.26 5.63
C GLY A 138 -5.37 0.47 6.90
N SER A 139 -5.11 -0.83 6.76
CA SER A 139 -4.72 -1.73 7.86
C SER A 139 -3.54 -2.63 7.47
N THR A 140 -2.89 -3.23 8.46
CA THR A 140 -1.73 -4.12 8.25
C THR A 140 -2.13 -5.58 8.08
N ILE A 141 -1.36 -6.34 7.32
CA ILE A 141 -1.42 -7.81 7.31
C ILE A 141 -0.31 -8.33 8.22
N PRO A 142 -0.53 -9.40 9.01
CA PRO A 142 -1.78 -10.15 9.17
C PRO A 142 -2.70 -9.63 10.29
N SER A 143 -2.29 -8.60 11.04
CA SER A 143 -2.97 -8.21 12.28
C SER A 143 -4.28 -7.45 12.10
N ASP A 144 -4.56 -6.94 10.89
CA ASP A 144 -5.66 -6.02 10.58
C ASP A 144 -5.68 -4.77 11.49
N ASP A 145 -4.50 -4.32 11.93
CA ASP A 145 -4.38 -3.10 12.72
C ASP A 145 -4.56 -1.88 11.82
N VAL A 146 -5.64 -1.13 12.02
CA VAL A 146 -5.92 0.11 11.28
C VAL A 146 -4.88 1.18 11.62
N PHE A 147 -4.19 1.71 10.60
CA PHE A 147 -3.16 2.74 10.75
C PHE A 147 -3.55 4.09 10.13
N GLU A 148 -4.53 4.10 9.23
CA GLU A 148 -5.00 5.31 8.54
C GLU A 148 -6.45 5.15 8.10
N GLU A 149 -7.23 6.23 8.19
CA GLU A 149 -8.61 6.25 7.74
C GLU A 149 -9.00 7.65 7.24
N ILE A 150 -9.68 7.70 6.10
CA ILE A 150 -10.35 8.87 5.55
C ILE A 150 -11.86 8.60 5.56
N VAL A 151 -12.54 9.06 6.61
CA VAL A 151 -13.99 8.86 6.83
C VAL A 151 -14.88 9.83 6.04
N ASN A 152 -14.33 10.99 5.68
CA ASN A 152 -14.95 11.97 4.79
C ASN A 152 -14.17 12.00 3.51
N GLU A 153 -14.84 12.08 2.36
CA GLU A 153 -14.18 12.07 1.06
C GLU A 153 -13.01 13.05 0.96
N ALA A 154 -11.88 12.56 0.44
CA ALA A 154 -10.69 13.37 0.22
C ALA A 154 -10.08 13.12 -1.16
N PRO A 155 -9.47 14.15 -1.76
CA PRO A 155 -8.73 14.00 -2.99
C PRO A 155 -7.42 13.24 -2.77
N LEU A 156 -7.16 12.22 -3.58
CA LEU A 156 -5.87 11.53 -3.67
C LEU A 156 -5.35 11.55 -5.10
N SER A 157 -4.12 12.02 -5.29
CA SER A 157 -3.44 11.94 -6.59
C SER A 157 -2.86 10.55 -6.78
N LEU A 158 -3.02 9.96 -7.97
CA LEU A 158 -2.59 8.58 -8.22
C LEU A 158 -1.10 8.46 -8.52
N ILE A 159 -0.48 9.52 -9.02
CA ILE A 159 0.96 9.60 -9.31
C ILE A 159 1.56 10.85 -8.69
N SER A 160 2.87 10.81 -8.51
CA SER A 160 3.64 11.98 -8.07
C SER A 160 4.14 12.75 -9.27
N VAL A 161 3.73 14.02 -9.41
CA VAL A 161 4.22 14.92 -10.46
C VAL A 161 4.50 16.29 -9.86
N GLY A 162 5.76 16.74 -9.96
CA GLY A 162 6.19 18.01 -9.37
C GLY A 162 6.00 18.04 -7.85
N SER A 163 5.10 18.91 -7.37
CA SER A 163 4.75 19.05 -5.96
C SER A 163 3.47 18.31 -5.55
N ASP A 164 2.83 17.62 -6.48
CA ASP A 164 1.68 16.76 -6.20
C ASP A 164 2.20 15.38 -5.77
N TYR A 165 1.89 14.97 -4.54
CA TYR A 165 2.36 13.71 -3.99
C TYR A 165 1.30 12.63 -4.23
N GLY A 166 1.72 11.57 -4.91
CA GLY A 166 0.88 10.41 -5.19
C GLY A 166 0.81 9.44 -4.00
N ILE A 167 -0.19 8.57 -4.05
CA ILE A 167 -0.32 7.41 -3.16
C ILE A 167 0.64 6.28 -3.55
N VAL A 168 0.74 5.26 -2.71
CA VAL A 168 1.54 4.05 -3.00
C VAL A 168 1.07 3.34 -4.27
N GLN A 169 2.03 2.78 -5.03
CA GLN A 169 1.78 2.20 -6.36
C GLN A 169 0.72 1.09 -6.33
N GLY A 170 0.69 0.26 -5.29
CA GLY A 170 -0.31 -0.79 -5.14
C GLY A 170 -1.74 -0.25 -5.09
N LEU A 171 -1.96 0.83 -4.34
CA LEU A 171 -3.29 1.44 -4.22
C LEU A 171 -3.70 2.15 -5.52
N ALA A 172 -2.78 2.92 -6.12
CA ALA A 172 -3.02 3.55 -7.42
C ALA A 172 -3.35 2.51 -8.51
N SER A 173 -2.61 1.40 -8.54
CA SER A 173 -2.84 0.31 -9.49
C SER A 173 -4.19 -0.37 -9.32
N ALA A 174 -4.67 -0.49 -8.07
CA ALA A 174 -6.01 -1.01 -7.80
C ALA A 174 -7.09 -0.05 -8.27
N PHE A 175 -6.98 1.26 -8.00
CA PHE A 175 -8.00 2.23 -8.42
C PHE A 175 -8.25 2.26 -9.94
N THR A 176 -7.23 1.96 -10.77
CA THR A 176 -7.41 1.86 -12.23
C THR A 176 -8.30 0.69 -12.70
N GLU A 177 -8.58 -0.27 -11.81
CA GLU A 177 -9.51 -1.39 -12.08
C GLU A 177 -10.97 -1.06 -11.73
N PHE A 178 -11.24 0.16 -11.22
CA PHE A 178 -12.55 0.59 -10.77
C PHE A 178 -13.04 1.83 -11.53
N LYS A 179 -14.32 2.11 -11.33
CA LYS A 179 -15.05 3.26 -11.88
C LYS A 179 -15.68 4.08 -10.76
N THR A 180 -15.91 5.35 -11.06
CA THR A 180 -16.53 6.30 -10.14
C THR A 180 -18.04 6.06 -9.97
N SER A 181 -18.69 6.88 -9.15
CA SER A 181 -20.15 7.02 -9.10
C SER A 181 -20.75 7.56 -10.40
N THR A 182 -22.06 7.36 -10.59
CA THR A 182 -22.84 7.96 -11.70
C THR A 182 -23.51 9.27 -11.31
N SER A 183 -23.80 9.46 -10.03
CA SER A 183 -24.54 10.60 -9.51
C SER A 183 -24.34 10.72 -8.01
N PHE A 184 -24.80 11.86 -7.47
CA PHE A 184 -24.93 12.06 -6.04
C PHE A 184 -26.24 12.81 -5.72
N THR A 185 -26.72 12.62 -4.51
CA THR A 185 -27.84 13.37 -3.93
C THR A 185 -27.33 14.25 -2.81
N SER A 186 -27.73 15.53 -2.78
CA SER A 186 -27.40 16.42 -1.66
C SER A 186 -28.36 16.21 -0.50
N ASN A 187 -27.82 16.08 0.72
CA ASN A 187 -28.59 15.88 1.94
C ASN A 187 -29.14 17.20 2.54
N GLY A 188 -28.76 18.36 1.98
CA GLY A 188 -29.22 19.67 2.44
C GLY A 188 -28.50 20.21 3.70
N ASP A 189 -27.58 19.44 4.28
CA ASP A 189 -26.74 19.81 5.43
C ASP A 189 -25.27 20.05 5.06
N GLY A 190 -24.97 20.07 3.76
CA GLY A 190 -23.62 20.20 3.21
C GLY A 190 -22.94 18.87 2.92
N THR A 191 -23.56 17.74 3.24
CA THR A 191 -23.10 16.40 2.84
C THR A 191 -23.80 15.91 1.56
N VAL A 192 -23.18 14.93 0.91
CA VAL A 192 -23.70 14.27 -0.29
C VAL A 192 -23.70 12.75 -0.11
N GLN A 193 -24.63 12.08 -0.79
CA GLN A 193 -24.70 10.64 -0.91
C GLN A 193 -24.39 10.27 -2.37
N TYR A 194 -23.35 9.48 -2.61
CA TYR A 194 -22.98 9.01 -3.94
C TYR A 194 -23.69 7.71 -4.31
N HIS A 195 -24.03 7.58 -5.59
CA HIS A 195 -24.75 6.43 -6.13
C HIS A 195 -23.93 5.66 -7.17
N GLY A 196 -23.84 4.34 -6.99
CA GLY A 196 -23.17 3.44 -7.92
C GLY A 196 -21.65 3.63 -8.00
N HIS A 197 -21.02 4.09 -6.93
CA HIS A 197 -19.56 4.24 -6.79
C HIS A 197 -18.85 2.89 -6.71
N GLY A 198 -17.57 2.84 -7.09
CA GLY A 198 -16.75 1.65 -6.94
C GLY A 198 -16.55 1.28 -5.45
N ILE A 199 -16.60 -0.01 -5.13
CA ILE A 199 -16.39 -0.56 -3.78
C ILE A 199 -15.40 -1.71 -3.90
N GLY A 200 -14.29 -1.62 -3.18
CA GLY A 200 -13.30 -2.69 -3.21
C GLY A 200 -12.32 -2.66 -2.06
N ALA A 201 -11.45 -3.66 -2.07
CA ALA A 201 -10.28 -3.71 -1.21
C ALA A 201 -9.06 -4.14 -2.03
N VAL A 202 -7.86 -3.77 -1.62
CA VAL A 202 -6.59 -4.20 -2.23
C VAL A 202 -5.64 -4.70 -1.17
N PHE A 203 -4.92 -5.78 -1.48
CA PHE A 203 -3.90 -6.40 -0.63
C PHE A 203 -2.54 -6.15 -1.27
N ILE A 204 -1.75 -5.27 -0.65
CA ILE A 204 -0.55 -4.66 -1.21
C ILE A 204 0.69 -5.29 -0.57
N PRO A 205 1.51 -6.04 -1.32
CA PRO A 205 2.86 -6.40 -0.89
C PRO A 205 3.67 -5.13 -0.58
N SER A 206 4.52 -5.17 0.45
CA SER A 206 5.26 -4.01 0.93
C SER A 206 6.14 -3.35 -0.15
N GLY A 207 6.60 -4.12 -1.14
CA GLY A 207 7.31 -3.63 -2.33
C GLY A 207 6.54 -2.63 -3.20
N LEU A 208 5.20 -2.76 -3.25
CA LEU A 208 4.28 -1.81 -3.89
C LEU A 208 3.69 -0.78 -2.92
N GLY A 209 4.07 -0.88 -1.64
CA GLY A 209 3.67 -0.02 -0.53
C GLY A 209 4.86 0.76 0.04
N TYR A 210 5.05 0.66 1.36
CA TYR A 210 6.10 1.36 2.10
C TYR A 210 7.35 0.47 2.31
N PHE A 211 8.01 0.07 1.22
CA PHE A 211 9.18 -0.82 1.28
C PHE A 211 10.34 -0.21 2.06
N ASN A 212 10.89 -0.96 3.02
CA ASN A 212 11.99 -0.52 3.91
C ASN A 212 11.72 0.82 4.64
N GLN A 213 10.45 1.15 4.88
CA GLN A 213 10.06 2.34 5.64
C GLN A 213 9.37 1.90 6.92
N THR A 214 9.89 2.34 8.07
CA THR A 214 9.20 2.18 9.35
C THR A 214 8.32 3.40 9.56
N THR A 215 7.05 3.17 9.86
CA THR A 215 6.11 4.23 10.24
C THR A 215 5.88 4.19 11.76
N ALA A 216 5.13 5.16 12.30
CA ALA A 216 4.75 5.11 13.71
C ALA A 216 3.80 3.94 14.03
N ASN A 217 3.11 3.41 13.01
CA ASN A 217 1.98 2.50 13.18
C ASN A 217 2.33 1.05 12.79
N PHE A 218 3.35 0.84 11.94
CA PHE A 218 3.74 -0.51 11.49
C PHE A 218 5.23 -0.59 11.13
N SER A 219 5.74 -1.82 11.07
CA SER A 219 7.15 -2.12 10.84
C SER A 219 7.52 -1.97 9.36
N SER A 220 8.83 -1.85 9.06
CA SER A 220 9.29 -2.00 7.68
C SER A 220 8.87 -3.35 7.10
N TYR A 221 8.58 -3.38 5.80
CA TYR A 221 8.22 -4.60 5.06
C TYR A 221 6.87 -5.20 5.48
N THR A 222 5.95 -4.39 5.99
CA THR A 222 4.60 -4.85 6.33
C THR A 222 3.70 -4.78 5.09
N PRO A 223 3.08 -5.89 4.65
CA PRO A 223 2.02 -5.87 3.65
C PRO A 223 0.75 -5.21 4.20
N LEU A 224 -0.06 -4.62 3.33
CA LEU A 224 -1.15 -3.72 3.70
C LEU A 224 -2.47 -4.12 3.06
N ILE A 225 -3.56 -3.75 3.70
CA ILE A 225 -4.90 -3.78 3.14
C ILE A 225 -5.39 -2.34 3.01
N PHE A 226 -6.03 -2.01 1.89
CA PHE A 226 -6.83 -0.80 1.79
C PHE A 226 -8.24 -1.15 1.36
N LYS A 227 -9.24 -0.82 2.17
CA LYS A 227 -10.66 -0.83 1.80
C LYS A 227 -11.01 0.56 1.28
N PHE A 228 -11.73 0.65 0.16
CA PHE A 228 -11.99 1.93 -0.49
C PHE A 228 -13.36 2.01 -1.17
N TYR A 229 -13.80 3.26 -1.31
CA TYR A 229 -15.07 3.64 -1.95
C TYR A 229 -14.78 4.82 -2.88
N LEU A 230 -14.95 4.61 -4.18
CA LEU A 230 -14.43 5.49 -5.24
C LEU A 230 -15.54 6.39 -5.81
N MET A 231 -15.61 7.62 -5.32
CA MET A 231 -16.73 8.53 -5.56
C MET A 231 -16.63 9.21 -6.92
N GLU A 232 -15.53 9.93 -7.16
CA GLU A 232 -15.32 10.74 -8.37
C GLU A 232 -13.86 10.71 -8.80
N ARG A 233 -13.61 11.26 -9.99
CA ARG A 233 -12.27 11.49 -10.51
C ARG A 233 -12.18 12.88 -11.13
N THR A 234 -10.99 13.44 -11.08
CA THR A 234 -10.58 14.62 -11.86
C THR A 234 -9.49 14.17 -12.82
N VAL A 235 -9.74 14.36 -14.11
CA VAL A 235 -8.73 14.19 -15.15
C VAL A 235 -7.74 15.34 -15.05
N LEU A 236 -6.47 15.01 -14.82
CA LEU A 236 -5.42 16.00 -14.69
C LEU A 236 -4.71 16.26 -16.02
N ASP A 237 -4.24 17.50 -16.15
CA ASP A 237 -3.32 18.00 -17.16
C ASP A 237 -2.17 18.62 -16.36
N HIS A 238 -1.10 17.85 -16.17
CA HIS A 238 -0.03 18.18 -15.23
C HIS A 238 0.91 19.28 -15.75
N ASP A 239 1.07 19.41 -17.06
CA ASP A 239 1.96 20.39 -17.68
C ASP A 239 1.23 21.63 -18.24
N LEU A 240 -0.11 21.61 -18.18
CA LEU A 240 -1.03 22.69 -18.52
C LEU A 240 -1.02 23.05 -20.01
N ASP A 241 -0.76 22.08 -20.88
CA ASP A 241 -0.76 22.25 -22.33
C ASP A 241 -2.15 22.08 -22.99
N GLY A 242 -3.14 21.63 -22.22
CA GLY A 242 -4.52 21.35 -22.64
C GLY A 242 -4.78 19.90 -23.06
N ILE A 243 -3.79 19.02 -22.99
CA ILE A 243 -3.89 17.57 -23.24
C ILE A 243 -3.97 16.85 -21.89
N PRO A 244 -4.99 16.01 -21.66
CA PRO A 244 -5.03 15.17 -20.46
C PRO A 244 -3.79 14.28 -20.34
N SER A 245 -3.16 14.25 -19.17
CA SER A 245 -1.89 13.53 -18.97
C SER A 245 -1.96 12.02 -19.18
N TYR A 246 -3.16 11.41 -19.11
CA TYR A 246 -3.30 9.98 -19.41
C TYR A 246 -3.23 9.66 -20.91
N LEU A 247 -3.25 10.69 -21.78
CA LEU A 247 -3.12 10.56 -23.24
C LEU A 247 -1.70 10.83 -23.75
N GLU A 248 -0.80 11.25 -22.88
CA GLU A 248 0.61 11.54 -23.17
C GLU A 248 1.50 10.29 -23.07
#